data_AF-A0A974Z5Y0-F1
#
_entry.id   AF-A0A974Z5Y0-F1
#
_cell.length_a   1.000
_cell.length_b   1.000
_cell.length_c   1.000
_cell.angle_alpha   90.00
_cell.angle_beta   90.00
_cell.angle_gamma   90.00
#
_symmetry.space_group_name_H-M   'P 1'
#
loop_
_entity.id
_entity.type
_entity.pdbx_description
1 polymer ?
#
loop_
_entity_poly.entity_id
_entity_poly.type
_entity_poly.pdbx_seq_one_letter_code
_entity_poly.pdbx_strand_id
1 'polypeptide(L)' 'MPALPEKLLLGVSGSVAVLSLPGYLHAFRTAGVRQIVAVLTRTAARFLPPSSLAVLCDRVCTDEDRAGTSRSAGGPTAR' A
#
# COMPACT_ATOMS: atom_id res chain seq x y z
N MET A 1 -26.64 -6.99 5.22
CA MET A 1 -25.17 -7.13 5.32
C MET A 1 -24.59 -5.74 5.17
N PRO A 2 -23.77 -5.23 6.10
CA PRO A 2 -23.13 -3.93 5.93
C PRO A 2 -22.34 -3.93 4.61
N ALA A 3 -22.47 -2.86 3.84
CA ALA A 3 -21.72 -2.71 2.59
C ALA A 3 -20.23 -2.59 2.93
N LEU A 4 -19.40 -3.40 2.28
CA LEU A 4 -17.96 -3.29 2.40
C LEU A 4 -17.48 -1.97 1.77
N PRO A 5 -16.38 -1.40 2.26
CA PRO A 5 -15.84 -0.17 1.69
C PRO A 5 -15.35 -0.43 0.26
N GLU A 6 -15.61 0.51 -0.65
CA GLU A 6 -15.08 0.43 -2.02
C GLU A 6 -13.54 0.52 -2.05
N LYS A 7 -12.96 1.24 -1.08
CA LYS A 7 -11.52 1.53 -0.98
C LYS A 7 -10.97 1.08 0.37
N LEU A 8 -9.91 0.27 0.33
CA LEU A 8 -9.26 -0.31 1.50
C LEU A 8 -7.77 0.09 1.52
N LEU A 9 -7.32 0.59 2.67
CA LEU A 9 -5.92 0.84 2.97
C LEU A 9 -5.40 -0.21 3.95
N LEU A 10 -4.30 -0.87 3.62
CA LEU A 10 -3.69 -1.94 4.42
C LEU A 10 -2.30 -1.52 4.90
N GLY A 11 -2.11 -1.45 6.21
CA GLY A 11 -0.78 -1.30 6.81
C GLY A 11 -0.14 -2.67 7.05
N VAL A 12 1.02 -2.93 6.45
CA VAL A 12 1.73 -4.21 6.55
C VAL A 12 3.02 -4.02 7.33
N SER A 13 3.09 -4.66 8.50
CA SER A 13 4.23 -4.60 9.43
C SER A 13 5.10 -5.87 9.37
N GLY A 14 6.25 -5.86 10.04
CA GLY A 14 7.20 -6.97 10.08
C GLY A 14 6.71 -8.16 10.91
N SER A 15 5.76 -8.92 10.39
CA SER A 15 5.23 -10.15 11.01
C SER A 15 5.31 -11.32 10.03
N VAL A 16 5.50 -12.53 10.55
CA VAL A 16 5.41 -13.76 9.75
C VAL A 16 4.01 -13.94 9.15
N ALA A 17 2.97 -13.37 9.79
CA ALA A 17 1.60 -13.39 9.28
C ALA A 17 1.44 -12.70 7.92
N VAL A 18 2.39 -11.88 7.48
CA VAL A 18 2.37 -11.27 6.14
C VAL A 18 2.38 -12.32 5.04
N LEU A 19 2.91 -13.53 5.28
CA LEU A 19 2.91 -14.61 4.30
C LEU A 19 1.50 -15.12 3.97
N SER A 20 0.52 -14.95 4.85
CA SER A 20 -0.89 -15.30 4.56
C SER A 20 -1.68 -14.15 3.93
N LEU A 21 -1.09 -12.95 3.81
CA LEU A 21 -1.74 -11.75 3.28
C LEU A 21 -2.37 -11.95 1.88
N PRO A 22 -1.77 -12.68 0.92
CA PRO A 22 -2.40 -12.93 -0.38
C PRO A 22 -3.80 -13.55 -0.28
N GLY A 23 -4.01 -14.45 0.69
CA GLY A 23 -5.32 -15.06 0.94
C GLY A 23 -6.36 -14.04 1.40
N TYR A 24 -5.97 -13.13 2.29
CA TYR A 24 -6.84 -12.03 2.73
C TYR A 24 -7.18 -11.07 1.60
N LEU A 25 -6.18 -10.70 0.78
CA LEU A 25 -6.40 -9.85 -0.38
C LEU A 25 -7.40 -10.45 -1.37
N HIS A 26 -7.28 -11.75 -1.63
CA HIS A 26 -8.24 -12.45 -2.46
C HIS A 26 -9.65 -12.42 -1.83
N ALA A 27 -9.78 -12.71 -0.54
CA ALA A 27 -11.06 -12.63 0.16
C ALA A 27 -11.69 -11.23 0.05
N PHE A 28 -10.92 -10.15 0.26
CA PHE A 28 -11.43 -8.78 0.12
C PHE A 28 -11.89 -8.46 -1.30
N ARG A 29 -11.15 -8.92 -2.33
CA ARG A 29 -11.58 -8.77 -3.72
C ARG A 29 -12.89 -9.49 -3.98
N THR A 30 -13.02 -10.75 -3.54
CA THR A 30 -14.27 -11.53 -3.69
C THR A 30 -15.45 -10.92 -2.95
N ALA A 31 -15.17 -10.21 -1.85
CA ALA A 31 -16.19 -9.54 -1.05
C ALA A 31 -16.60 -8.17 -1.63
N GLY A 32 -15.98 -7.71 -2.72
CA GLY A 32 -16.38 -6.51 -3.46
C GLY A 32 -15.52 -5.27 -3.24
N VAL A 33 -14.37 -5.39 -2.57
CA VAL A 33 -13.43 -4.26 -2.43
C VAL A 33 -12.78 -3.97 -3.78
N ARG A 34 -13.04 -2.76 -4.30
CA ARG A 34 -12.62 -2.36 -5.66
C ARG A 34 -11.21 -1.81 -5.69
N GLN A 35 -10.78 -1.13 -4.64
CA GLN A 35 -9.46 -0.53 -4.56
C GLN A 35 -8.75 -0.96 -3.27
N ILE A 36 -7.56 -1.52 -3.39
CA ILE A 36 -6.69 -1.95 -2.30
C ILE A 36 -5.33 -1.29 -2.45
N VAL A 37 -4.98 -0.47 -1.46
CA VAL A 37 -3.67 0.18 -1.34
C VAL A 37 -2.94 -0.41 -0.14
N ALA A 38 -1.71 -0.87 -0.34
CA ALA A 38 -0.87 -1.41 0.73
C ALA A 38 0.26 -0.44 1.10
N VAL A 39 0.51 -0.25 2.39
CA VAL A 39 1.66 0.52 2.92
C VAL A 39 2.53 -0.46 3.69
N LEU A 40 3.77 -0.65 3.24
CA LEU A 40 4.69 -1.63 3.82
C LEU A 40 5.77 -0.93 4.63
N THR A 41 6.02 -1.48 5.81
CA THR A 41 7.26 -1.21 6.54
C THR A 41 8.46 -1.89 5.87
N ARG A 42 9.66 -1.35 6.12
CA ARG A 42 10.92 -1.97 5.66
C ARG A 42 11.06 -3.44 6.08
N THR A 43 10.61 -3.80 7.27
CA THR A 43 10.68 -5.18 7.77
C THR A 43 9.68 -6.09 7.06
N ALA A 44 8.46 -5.62 6.77
CA ALA A 44 7.46 -6.38 6.00
C ALA A 44 7.97 -6.72 4.59
N ALA A 45 8.62 -5.75 3.94
CA ALA A 45 9.18 -5.92 2.60
C ALA A 45 10.24 -7.03 2.50
N ARG A 46 10.86 -7.43 3.63
CA ARG A 46 11.80 -8.57 3.68
C ARG A 46 11.09 -9.93 3.65
N PHE A 47 9.86 -10.00 4.15
CA PHE A 47 9.05 -11.23 4.12
C PHE A 47 8.31 -11.37 2.80
N LEU A 48 7.71 -10.28 2.32
CA LEU A 48 6.95 -10.26 1.08
C LEU A 48 7.39 -9.03 0.27
N PRO A 49 8.13 -9.23 -0.84
CA PRO A 49 8.61 -8.13 -1.66
C PRO A 49 7.45 -7.24 -2.16
N PRO A 50 7.62 -5.91 -2.20
CA PRO A 50 6.61 -4.99 -2.72
C PRO A 50 6.14 -5.33 -4.13
N SER A 51 7.04 -5.83 -4.98
CA SER A 51 6.76 -6.28 -6.34
C SER A 51 5.76 -7.44 -6.39
N SER A 52 5.83 -8.37 -5.43
CA SER A 52 4.88 -9.49 -5.34
C SER A 52 3.50 -8.99 -4.92
N LEU A 53 3.44 -8.01 -4.01
CA LEU A 53 2.20 -7.38 -3.57
C LEU A 53 1.54 -6.51 -4.64
N ALA A 54 2.33 -5.89 -5.52
CA ALA A 54 1.84 -5.07 -6.62
C ALA A 54 1.01 -5.86 -7.65
N VAL A 55 1.10 -7.19 -7.67
CA VAL A 55 0.25 -8.05 -8.51
C VAL A 55 -1.18 -8.17 -7.95
N LEU A 56 -1.34 -7.98 -6.64
CA LEU A 56 -2.62 -8.20 -5.93
C LEU A 56 -3.29 -6.89 -5.50
N CYS A 57 -2.49 -5.85 -5.26
CA CYS A 57 -2.92 -4.52 -4.84
C CYS A 57 -2.86 -3.53 -6.01
N ASP A 58 -3.74 -2.53 -5.99
CA ASP A 58 -3.75 -1.48 -7.03
C ASP A 58 -2.58 -0.51 -6.84
N ARG A 59 -2.11 -0.36 -5.60
CA ARG A 59 -0.92 0.43 -5.28
C ARG A 59 -0.22 -0.13 -4.05
N VAL A 60 1.11 -0.13 -4.10
CA VAL A 60 1.97 -0.49 -2.97
C VAL A 60 2.86 0.71 -2.68
N CYS A 61 2.84 1.18 -1.43
CA CYS A 61 3.66 2.27 -0.93
C CYS A 61 4.65 1.70 0.08
N THR A 62 5.89 2.12 -0.01
CA THR A 62 6.99 1.74 0.87
C THR A 62 7.53 2.97 1.59
N ASP A 63 8.35 2.78 2.63
CA ASP A 63 9.01 3.90 3.32
C ASP A 63 9.93 4.69 2.37
N GLU A 64 10.46 4.05 1.33
CA GLU A 64 11.34 4.63 0.31
C GLU A 64 10.59 5.61 -0.61
N ASP A 65 9.27 5.45 -0.75
CA ASP A 65 8.42 6.38 -1.53
C ASP A 65 8.22 7.74 -0.85
N ARG A 66 8.69 7.93 0.40
CA ARG A 66 8.62 9.23 1.11
C ARG A 66 9.46 10.35 0.47
N ALA A 67 10.29 10.04 -0.53
CA ALA A 67 11.16 11.03 -1.19
C ALA A 67 10.46 11.99 -2.17
N GLY A 68 9.15 11.87 -2.39
CA GLY A 68 8.40 12.68 -3.38
C GLY A 68 7.82 14.02 -2.92
N THR A 69 7.91 14.38 -1.63
CA THR A 69 7.30 15.62 -1.10
C THR A 69 8.33 16.53 -0.43
N SER A 70 9.49 16.74 -1.06
CA SER A 70 10.28 17.94 -0.80
C SER A 70 9.65 19.11 -1.56
N ARG A 71 9.18 20.11 -0.82
CA ARG A 71 8.75 21.42 -1.31
C ARG A 71 9.55 21.87 -2.54
N SER A 72 8.87 22.06 -3.68
CA SER A 72 9.38 22.88 -4.78
C SER A 72 9.68 24.27 -4.24
N ALA A 73 10.90 24.73 -4.48
CA ALA A 73 11.36 26.07 -4.24
C ALA A 73 10.34 27.09 -4.78
N GLY A 74 9.82 27.93 -3.89
CA GLY A 74 9.27 29.21 -4.28
C GLY A 74 10.43 30.12 -4.65
N GLY A 75 10.78 30.15 -5.94
CA GLY A 75 11.47 31.29 -6.50
C GLY A 75 10.43 32.34 -6.88
N PRO A 76 10.45 33.55 -6.31
CA PRO A 76 9.68 34.64 -6.87
C PRO A 76 10.51 35.36 -7.93
N THR A 77 10.11 35.20 -9.18
CA THR A 77 10.32 36.20 -10.23
C THR A 77 9.49 37.45 -9.92
N ALA A 78 10.15 38.54 -9.55
CA ALA A 78 9.76 39.96 -9.67
C ALA A 78 10.91 40.74 -9.00
N ARG A 79 11.58 41.72 -9.59
CA ARG A 79 11.15 42.80 -10.46
C ARG A 79 12.40 43.51 -11.01
#